data_AF-A0A087SBB9-F1
#
_entry.id   AF-A0A087SBB9-F1
#
_cell.length_a   1.000
_cell.length_b   1.000
_cell.length_c   1.000
_cell.angle_alpha   90.00
_cell.angle_beta   90.00
_cell.angle_gamma   90.00
#
_symmetry.space_group_name_H-M   'P 1'
#
loop_
_entity.id
_entity.type
_entity.pdbx_description
1 polymer ?
#
loop_
_entity_poly.entity_id
_entity_poly.type
_entity_poly.pdbx_seq_one_letter_code
_entity_poly.pdbx_strand_id
1 'polypeptide(L)'
;MGNVVSYAEEAVVVAEAPEAEEVESPEPEKESVEAEAVEEEEPEKRQITLSTSPVDFRFPITNQSRHCYVAYCEAHRCFQQKGEEDSECQRLAKVYRSICPVEWLEQWNEARENGSW
;
A
#
# COMPACT_ATOMS: atom_id res chain seq x y z
N MET A 1 45.87 22.94 -36.65
CA MET A 1 45.45 22.16 -35.48
C MET A 1 43.93 22.18 -35.42
N GLY A 2 43.26 21.19 -36.02
CA GLY A 2 41.81 21.05 -35.98
C GLY A 2 41.50 19.67 -35.45
N ASN A 3 41.00 19.58 -34.22
CA ASN A 3 40.61 18.32 -33.61
C ASN A 3 39.23 17.93 -34.15
N VAL A 4 39.20 16.89 -34.99
CA VAL A 4 37.99 16.18 -35.38
C VAL A 4 37.58 15.25 -34.24
N VAL A 5 36.51 15.61 -33.51
CA VAL A 5 35.91 14.72 -32.52
C VAL A 5 35.05 13.70 -33.28
N SER A 6 35.53 12.47 -33.35
CA SER A 6 34.83 11.32 -33.93
C SER A 6 33.60 10.98 -33.07
N TYR A 7 32.41 11.30 -33.56
CA TYR A 7 31.16 10.73 -33.05
C TYR A 7 31.05 9.30 -33.58
N ALA A 8 31.00 8.32 -32.69
CA ALA A 8 30.65 6.96 -33.03
C ALA A 8 29.11 6.87 -33.09
N GLU A 9 28.60 6.52 -34.27
CA GLU A 9 27.24 6.01 -34.45
C GLU A 9 27.23 4.53 -34.10
N GLU A 10 26.25 4.05 -33.32
CA GLU A 10 25.80 2.66 -33.44
C GLU A 10 24.34 2.46 -32.97
N ALA A 11 23.52 2.16 -33.99
CA ALA A 11 22.37 1.27 -34.09
C ALA A 11 21.13 1.37 -33.15
N VAL A 12 20.01 1.56 -33.86
CA VAL A 12 18.60 1.49 -33.47
C VAL A 12 18.17 0.05 -33.18
N VAL A 13 17.39 -0.16 -32.12
CA VAL A 13 16.39 -1.24 -32.05
C VAL A 13 15.04 -0.66 -31.61
N VAL A 14 14.14 -0.54 -32.59
CA VAL A 14 12.70 -0.35 -32.38
C VAL A 14 12.14 -1.75 -32.10
N ALA A 15 11.52 -1.94 -30.94
CA ALA A 15 10.68 -3.10 -30.68
C ALA A 15 9.21 -2.67 -30.79
N GLU A 16 8.55 -3.17 -31.84
CA GLU A 16 7.12 -3.07 -32.07
C GLU A 16 6.33 -3.79 -30.96
N ALA A 17 5.17 -3.22 -30.62
CA ALA A 17 4.12 -3.87 -29.85
C ALA A 17 3.38 -4.90 -30.72
N PRO A 18 2.95 -6.03 -30.13
CA PRO A 18 1.77 -6.73 -30.63
C PRO A 18 0.65 -6.84 -29.58
N GLU A 19 -0.51 -6.42 -30.07
CA GLU A 19 -1.91 -6.81 -29.85
C GLU A 19 -2.41 -7.51 -28.58
N ALA A 20 -3.62 -7.07 -28.21
CA ALA A 20 -4.54 -7.70 -27.29
C ALA A 20 -4.92 -9.11 -27.73
N GLU A 21 -4.97 -10.04 -26.77
CA GLU A 21 -5.78 -11.25 -26.87
C GLU A 21 -6.92 -11.17 -25.85
N GLU A 22 -8.13 -11.29 -26.39
CA GLU A 22 -9.39 -11.56 -25.68
C GLU A 22 -9.55 -13.09 -25.55
N VAL A 23 -10.48 -13.56 -24.70
CA VAL A 23 -11.01 -14.95 -24.59
C VAL A 23 -10.20 -15.85 -23.62
N GLU A 24 -10.75 -16.64 -22.67
CA GLU A 24 -12.08 -17.17 -22.42
C GLU A 24 -12.26 -17.42 -20.90
N SER A 25 -13.51 -17.31 -20.45
CA SER A 25 -13.96 -17.78 -19.14
C SER A 25 -14.12 -19.30 -19.14
N PRO A 26 -13.77 -20.03 -18.06
CA PRO A 26 -14.40 -21.31 -17.79
C PRO A 26 -15.37 -21.25 -16.60
N GLU A 27 -16.55 -21.79 -16.86
CA GLU A 27 -17.74 -21.97 -16.02
C GLU A 27 -17.57 -22.97 -14.85
N PRO A 28 -18.52 -22.97 -13.88
CA PRO A 28 -18.33 -23.49 -12.52
C PRO A 28 -18.66 -24.99 -12.34
N GLU A 29 -17.84 -25.67 -11.51
CA GLU A 29 -18.16 -27.00 -10.99
C GLU A 29 -19.01 -26.93 -9.72
N LYS A 30 -20.31 -27.08 -9.95
CA LYS A 30 -21.39 -27.62 -9.08
C LYS A 30 -20.94 -28.66 -8.03
N GLU A 31 -20.81 -28.21 -6.77
CA GLU A 31 -21.05 -29.04 -5.58
C GLU A 31 -22.24 -28.44 -4.81
N SER A 32 -23.25 -29.29 -4.57
CA SER A 32 -24.55 -28.91 -4.01
C SER A 32 -24.44 -28.65 -2.52
N VAL A 33 -24.91 -27.48 -2.08
CA VAL A 33 -25.31 -27.28 -0.68
C VAL A 33 -26.75 -26.76 -0.68
N GLU A 34 -27.55 -27.42 0.12
CA GLU A 34 -29.01 -27.38 0.15
C GLU A 34 -29.55 -25.96 0.43
N ALA A 35 -30.70 -25.67 -0.18
CA ALA A 35 -31.38 -24.39 -0.13
C ALA A 35 -31.87 -24.06 1.29
N GLU A 36 -31.13 -23.19 1.98
CA GLU A 36 -31.71 -22.33 3.01
C GLU A 36 -32.06 -20.99 2.36
N ALA A 37 -33.30 -20.55 2.58
CA ALA A 37 -33.84 -19.32 2.04
C ALA A 37 -33.03 -18.11 2.55
N VAL A 38 -32.22 -17.53 1.68
CA VAL A 38 -31.56 -16.25 1.94
C VAL A 38 -32.63 -15.16 1.79
N GLU A 39 -33.02 -14.58 2.92
CA GLU A 39 -33.74 -13.31 2.95
C GLU A 39 -33.01 -12.30 2.07
N GLU A 40 -33.72 -11.67 1.13
CA GLU A 40 -33.22 -10.50 0.43
C GLU A 40 -33.09 -9.36 1.45
N GLU A 41 -31.96 -9.28 2.12
CA GLU A 41 -31.56 -8.06 2.82
C GLU A 41 -31.16 -7.02 1.77
N GLU A 42 -32.02 -6.00 1.64
CA GLU A 42 -31.77 -4.76 0.93
C GLU A 42 -30.37 -4.23 1.32
N PRO A 43 -29.51 -3.82 0.37
CA PRO A 43 -28.16 -3.37 0.69
C PRO A 43 -28.24 -2.10 1.55
N GLU A 44 -28.13 -2.27 2.87
CA GLU A 44 -28.01 -1.15 3.80
C GLU A 44 -26.88 -0.25 3.30
N LYS A 45 -27.21 1.01 3.00
CA LYS A 45 -26.22 2.02 2.61
C LYS A 45 -25.25 2.22 3.78
N ARG A 46 -24.14 1.49 3.75
CA ARG A 46 -23.01 1.65 4.68
C ARG A 46 -22.63 3.12 4.68
N GLN A 47 -22.94 3.83 5.76
CA GLN A 47 -22.56 5.24 5.91
C GLN A 47 -21.04 5.29 6.11
N ILE A 48 -20.31 5.61 5.04
CA ILE A 48 -18.85 5.75 5.08
C ILE A 48 -18.52 7.11 5.69
N THR A 49 -17.98 7.12 6.91
CA THR A 49 -17.43 8.34 7.51
C THR A 49 -16.02 8.58 6.96
N LEU A 50 -15.87 9.62 6.14
CA LEU A 50 -14.58 10.01 5.59
C LEU A 50 -13.74 10.71 6.66
N SER A 51 -12.75 10.00 7.20
CA SER A 51 -11.80 10.52 8.18
C SER A 51 -10.37 10.10 7.82
N THR A 52 -9.41 10.97 8.10
CA THR A 52 -7.98 10.73 7.88
C THR A 52 -7.16 11.27 9.05
N SER A 53 -5.85 11.01 9.05
CA SER A 53 -4.97 11.50 10.10
C SER A 53 -5.01 13.03 10.22
N PRO A 54 -5.02 13.57 11.45
CA PRO A 54 -4.90 15.02 11.66
C PRO A 54 -3.50 15.54 11.31
N VAL A 55 -3.40 16.86 11.15
CA VAL A 55 -2.13 17.56 10.95
C VAL A 55 -1.31 17.56 12.24
N ASP A 56 -0.04 17.16 12.17
CA ASP A 56 0.90 17.24 13.28
C ASP A 56 1.76 18.51 13.17
N PHE A 57 1.65 19.40 14.14
CA PHE A 57 2.40 20.66 14.19
C PHE A 57 3.92 20.47 14.36
N ARG A 58 4.39 19.30 14.79
CA ARG A 58 5.82 18.95 14.83
C ARG A 58 6.42 18.86 13.42
N PHE A 59 5.60 18.62 12.40
CA PHE A 59 6.01 18.44 11.02
C PHE A 59 5.32 19.45 10.08
N PRO A 60 5.65 20.76 10.18
CA PRO A 60 4.96 21.82 9.41
C PRO A 60 5.39 21.90 7.93
N ILE A 61 6.38 21.12 7.52
CA ILE A 61 6.93 21.13 6.17
C ILE A 61 6.14 20.22 5.23
N THR A 62 6.22 20.48 3.93
CA THR A 62 5.52 19.67 2.90
C THR A 62 6.03 18.23 2.81
N ASN A 63 7.30 18.00 3.13
CA ASN A 63 7.87 16.65 3.15
C ASN A 63 7.40 15.89 4.40
N GLN A 64 6.49 14.92 4.21
CA GLN A 64 5.89 14.11 5.28
C GLN A 64 6.68 12.82 5.61
N SER A 65 7.85 12.58 5.00
CA SER A 65 8.61 11.35 5.21
C SER A 65 9.02 11.14 6.68
N ARG A 66 9.42 12.22 7.37
CA ARG A 66 9.75 12.15 8.81
C ARG A 66 8.52 11.88 9.66
N HIS A 67 7.36 12.45 9.30
CA HIS A 67 6.10 12.21 10.01
C HIS A 67 5.69 10.74 9.90
N CYS A 68 5.72 10.18 8.69
CA CYS A 68 5.48 8.75 8.45
C CYS A 68 6.40 7.87 9.30
N TYR A 69 7.71 8.07 9.22
CA TYR A 69 8.68 7.23 9.93
C TYR A 69 8.52 7.32 11.47
N VAL A 70 8.32 8.52 12.00
CA VAL A 70 8.12 8.71 13.44
C VAL A 70 6.82 8.04 13.90
N ALA A 71 5.72 8.20 13.15
CA ALA A 71 4.45 7.55 13.48
C ALA A 71 4.54 6.01 13.44
N TYR A 72 5.28 5.45 12.48
CA TYR A 72 5.52 4.00 12.40
C TYR A 72 6.28 3.48 13.64
N CYS A 73 7.36 4.16 14.02
CA CYS A 73 8.16 3.81 15.20
C CYS A 73 7.36 3.98 16.50
N GLU A 74 6.58 5.05 16.63
CA GLU A 74 5.72 5.29 17.79
C GLU A 74 4.65 4.20 17.94
N ALA A 75 4.01 3.78 16.84
CA ALA A 75 3.03 2.70 16.86
C ALA A 75 3.65 1.36 17.29
N HIS A 76 4.79 0.97 16.72
CA HIS A 76 5.46 -0.29 17.08
C HIS A 76 6.05 -0.28 18.49
N ARG A 77 6.46 0.89 18.98
CA ARG A 77 6.84 1.06 20.39
C ARG A 77 5.63 0.90 21.30
N CYS A 78 4.47 1.43 20.90
CA CYS A 78 3.21 1.27 21.63
C CYS A 78 2.81 -0.21 21.72
N PHE A 79 2.85 -0.94 20.59
CA PHE A 79 2.55 -2.37 20.55
C PHE A 79 3.43 -3.20 21.48
N GLN A 80 4.74 -2.88 21.55
CA GLN A 80 5.67 -3.56 22.45
C GLN A 80 5.42 -3.27 23.94
N GLN A 81 4.86 -2.10 24.28
CA GLN A 81 4.65 -1.69 25.67
C GLN A 81 3.26 -2.03 26.21
N LYS A 82 2.22 -1.85 25.39
CA LYS A 82 0.81 -1.96 25.79
C LYS A 82 0.07 -3.13 25.14
N GLY A 83 0.60 -3.67 24.04
CA GLY A 83 -0.09 -4.67 23.20
C GLY A 83 -0.82 -4.04 22.01
N GLU A 84 -1.29 -4.89 21.11
CA GLU A 84 -1.92 -4.48 19.83
C GLU A 84 -3.39 -4.07 19.98
N GLU A 85 -4.05 -4.53 21.05
CA GLU A 85 -5.47 -4.27 21.33
C GLU A 85 -5.72 -2.90 21.99
N ASP A 86 -4.67 -2.18 22.39
CA ASP A 86 -4.80 -0.87 23.02
C ASP A 86 -5.30 0.19 22.01
N SER A 87 -6.34 0.93 22.42
CA SER A 87 -6.99 1.94 21.58
C SER A 87 -6.06 3.08 21.14
N GLU A 88 -5.04 3.44 21.93
CA GLU A 88 -4.07 4.46 21.55
C GLU A 88 -3.11 3.93 20.48
N CYS A 89 -2.65 2.69 20.65
CA CYS A 89 -1.80 2.04 19.66
C CYS A 89 -2.53 1.87 18.33
N GLN A 90 -3.80 1.48 18.34
CA GLN A 90 -4.63 1.41 17.13
C GLN A 90 -4.82 2.77 16.47
N ARG A 91 -4.94 3.85 17.25
CA ARG A 91 -5.03 5.21 16.70
C ARG A 91 -3.74 5.62 16.01
N LEU A 92 -2.59 5.37 16.62
CA LEU A 92 -1.27 5.57 15.98
C LEU A 92 -1.11 4.70 14.73
N ALA A 93 -1.69 3.50 14.76
CA ALA A 93 -1.63 2.59 13.64
C ALA A 93 -2.49 3.03 12.45
N LYS A 94 -3.59 3.74 12.69
CA LYS A 94 -4.36 4.41 11.63
C LYS A 94 -3.58 5.57 11.03
N VAL A 95 -2.85 6.32 11.86
CA VAL A 95 -2.04 7.47 11.41
C VAL A 95 -0.98 7.03 10.40
N TYR A 96 -0.07 6.11 10.76
CA TYR A 96 1.01 5.74 9.84
C TYR A 96 0.48 5.05 8.57
N ARG A 97 -0.59 4.24 8.66
CA ARG A 97 -1.20 3.60 7.47
C ARG A 97 -1.81 4.61 6.49
N SER A 98 -2.22 5.80 6.96
CA SER A 98 -2.80 6.83 6.11
C SER A 98 -1.78 7.77 5.47
N ILE A 99 -0.57 7.88 6.03
CA ILE A 99 0.46 8.85 5.60
C ILE A 99 1.60 8.15 4.86
N CYS A 100 1.95 6.94 5.26
CA CYS A 100 3.08 6.21 4.69
C CYS A 100 2.72 5.55 3.35
N PRO A 101 3.64 5.57 2.37
CA PRO A 101 3.56 4.70 1.21
C PRO A 101 3.54 3.23 1.64
N VAL A 102 2.72 2.40 0.98
CA VAL A 102 2.58 0.97 1.31
C VAL A 102 3.92 0.23 1.13
N GLU A 103 4.64 0.53 0.05
CA GLU A 103 5.95 -0.07 -0.26
C GLU A 103 6.95 0.10 0.89
N TRP A 104 6.95 1.27 1.56
CA TRP A 104 7.84 1.51 2.70
C TRP A 104 7.45 0.68 3.90
N LEU A 105 6.15 0.55 4.17
CA LEU A 105 5.65 -0.25 5.28
C LEU A 105 5.99 -1.73 5.10
N GLU A 106 5.84 -2.25 3.89
CA GLU A 106 6.17 -3.64 3.58
C GLU A 106 7.66 -3.90 3.79
N GLN A 107 8.54 -3.07 3.22
CA GLN A 107 10.00 -3.18 3.41
C GLN A 107 10.40 -3.12 4.90
N TRP A 108 9.78 -2.21 5.65
CA TRP A 108 10.04 -2.04 7.08
C TRP A 108 9.55 -3.21 7.91
N ASN A 109 8.37 -3.75 7.59
CA ASN A 109 7.84 -4.93 8.26
C ASN A 109 8.70 -6.16 7.98
N GLU A 110 9.13 -6.36 6.73
CA GLU A 110 10.06 -7.44 6.37
C GLU A 110 11.38 -7.30 7.12
N ALA A 111 11.95 -6.09 7.18
CA ALA A 111 13.18 -5.84 7.95
C ALA A 111 12.99 -6.16 9.45
N ARG A 112 11.80 -5.93 10.03
CA ARG A 112 11.49 -6.29 11.42
C ARG A 112 11.36 -7.79 11.62
N GLU A 113 10.71 -8.50 10.70
CA GLU A 113 10.57 -9.96 10.74
C GLU A 113 11.92 -10.66 10.59
N ASN A 114 12.80 -10.11 9.74
CA ASN A 114 14.17 -10.57 9.55
C ASN A 114 15.12 -10.17 10.70
N GLY A 115 14.68 -9.31 11.62
CA GLY A 115 15.48 -8.83 12.75
C GLY A 115 16.55 -7.78 12.39
N SER A 116 16.44 -7.14 11.21
CA SER A 116 17.37 -6.12 10.70
C SER A 116 16.81 -4.69 10.81
N TRP A 117 15.93 -4.45 11.78
CA TRP A 117 15.25 -3.17 12.01
C TRP A 117 16.02 -2.20 12.91
#